data_AF-A0A538EFY5-F1
#
_entry.id   AF-A0A538EFY5-F1
#
_cell.length_a   1.000
_cell.length_b   1.000
_cell.length_c   1.000
_cell.angle_alpha   90.00
_cell.angle_beta   90.00
_cell.angle_gamma   90.00
#
_symmetry.space_group_name_H-M   'P 1'
#
loop_
_entity.id
_entity.type
_entity.pdbx_description
1 polymer ?
#
loop_
_entity_poly.entity_id
_entity_poly.type
_entity_poly.pdbx_seq_one_letter_code
_entity_poly.pdbx_strand_id
1 'polypeptide(L)'
;MRADNPGPLTLDGTNTWVVGRDPAYAIDPGPSLPEHVAAVAAEVARRGGLGGILLTHDHADHAQAVGPLRARSGAAPVAAARGDVDRRIADGDAVGPLVVVATPGHAPDHL
;
A
#
# COMPACT_ATOMS: atom_id res chain seq x y z
N MET A 1 -8.35 6.22 -1.87
CA MET A 1 -7.86 7.07 -2.98
C MET A 1 -7.78 6.18 -4.19
N ARG A 2 -8.49 6.52 -5.27
CA ARG A 2 -8.62 5.66 -6.43
C ARG A 2 -7.68 6.15 -7.53
N ALA A 3 -6.88 5.24 -8.08
CA ALA A 3 -6.04 5.52 -9.22
C ALA A 3 -6.86 5.59 -10.52
N ASP A 4 -6.39 6.39 -11.49
CA ASP A 4 -7.03 6.52 -12.81
C ASP A 4 -6.54 5.42 -13.76
N ASN A 5 -6.81 4.16 -13.39
CA ASN A 5 -6.42 2.95 -14.14
C ASN A 5 -7.60 2.00 -14.38
N PRO A 6 -8.73 2.45 -14.95
CA PRO A 6 -9.88 1.59 -15.15
C PRO A 6 -9.58 0.46 -16.15
N GLY A 7 -10.23 -0.70 -15.97
CA GLY A 7 -10.03 -1.85 -16.83
C GLY A 7 -10.75 -3.11 -16.35
N PRO A 8 -10.72 -4.21 -17.13
CA PRO A 8 -11.43 -5.45 -16.79
C PRO A 8 -11.03 -6.07 -15.44
N LEU A 9 -9.78 -5.84 -15.00
CA LEU A 9 -9.24 -6.38 -13.74
C LEU A 9 -9.28 -5.37 -12.59
N THR A 10 -9.33 -4.07 -12.90
CA THR A 10 -9.23 -2.97 -11.93
C THR A 10 -10.55 -2.21 -11.77
N LEU A 11 -11.58 -2.57 -12.53
CA LEU A 11 -12.89 -1.92 -12.58
C LEU A 11 -12.76 -0.42 -12.87
N ASP A 12 -13.19 0.44 -11.94
CA ASP A 12 -13.04 1.88 -12.03
C ASP A 12 -11.62 2.38 -11.69
N GLY A 13 -10.74 1.48 -11.23
CA GLY A 13 -9.38 1.77 -10.80
C GLY A 13 -9.02 1.14 -9.45
N THR A 14 -7.74 0.94 -9.22
CA THR A 14 -7.21 0.37 -7.97
C THR A 14 -7.40 1.35 -6.82
N ASN A 15 -7.78 0.83 -5.65
CA ASN A 15 -7.99 1.64 -4.44
C ASN A 15 -6.79 1.55 -3.51
N THR A 16 -6.12 2.67 -3.30
CA THR A 16 -5.14 2.87 -2.22
C THR A 16 -5.82 3.42 -0.98
N TRP A 17 -5.56 2.84 0.18
CA TRP A 17 -6.07 3.36 1.45
C TRP A 17 -4.97 4.07 2.23
N VAL A 18 -5.30 5.21 2.85
CA VAL A 18 -4.41 5.88 3.81
C VAL A 18 -5.09 5.84 5.17
N VAL A 19 -4.46 5.16 6.14
CA VAL A 19 -5.04 4.84 7.45
C VAL A 19 -4.17 5.39 8.58
N GLY A 20 -4.79 5.81 9.68
CA GLY A 20 -4.08 6.40 10.82
C GLY A 20 -3.65 7.85 10.58
N ARG A 21 -2.87 8.36 11.52
CA ARG A 21 -2.29 9.71 11.58
C ARG A 21 -1.15 9.70 12.60
N ASP A 22 -0.10 10.49 12.33
CA ASP A 22 1.06 10.69 13.21
C ASP A 22 1.68 9.37 13.74
N PRO A 23 2.08 8.42 12.87
CA PRO A 23 2.12 8.49 11.40
C PRO A 23 0.95 7.77 10.70
N ALA A 24 0.82 7.95 9.39
CA ALA A 24 -0.17 7.26 8.55
C ALA A 24 0.45 6.09 7.74
N TYR A 25 -0.38 5.10 7.41
CA TYR A 25 -0.02 3.92 6.62
C TYR A 25 -0.72 3.94 5.27
N ALA A 26 0.02 3.64 4.20
CA ALA A 26 -0.53 3.48 2.85
C ALA A 26 -0.70 2.00 2.53
N ILE A 27 -1.89 1.58 2.12
CA ILE A 27 -2.21 0.20 1.74
C ILE A 27 -2.43 0.17 0.23
N ASP A 28 -1.69 -0.69 -0.47
CA ASP A 28 -1.74 -0.89 -1.92
C ASP A 28 -1.59 0.42 -2.70
N PRO A 29 -0.42 1.09 -2.66
CA PRO A 29 -0.26 2.41 -3.25
C PRO A 29 -0.30 2.42 -4.79
N GLY A 30 -0.38 1.26 -5.44
CA GLY A 30 -0.32 1.15 -6.89
C GLY A 30 -1.59 1.60 -7.63
N PRO A 31 -1.51 1.67 -8.97
CA PRO A 31 -0.31 1.54 -9.80
C PRO A 31 0.61 2.79 -9.75
N SER A 32 1.78 2.72 -10.39
CA SER A 32 2.75 3.84 -10.45
C SER A 32 2.34 4.95 -11.43
N LEU A 33 1.17 5.55 -11.23
CA LEU A 33 0.73 6.73 -11.96
C LEU A 33 1.19 8.00 -11.24
N PRO A 34 1.90 8.95 -11.90
CA PRO A 34 2.45 10.14 -11.23
C PRO A 34 1.42 10.92 -10.40
N GLU A 35 0.22 11.14 -10.94
CA GLU A 35 -0.87 11.86 -10.23
C GLU A 35 -1.41 11.09 -9.03
N HIS A 36 -1.51 9.76 -9.13
CA HIS A 36 -1.92 8.92 -8.02
C HIS A 36 -0.89 8.94 -6.88
N VAL A 37 0.39 8.75 -7.22
CA VAL A 37 1.49 8.87 -6.26
C VAL A 37 1.49 10.28 -5.64
N ALA A 38 1.25 11.33 -6.45
CA ALA A 38 1.11 12.71 -6.00
C ALA A 38 0.05 12.85 -4.91
N ALA A 39 -1.15 12.35 -5.19
CA ALA A 39 -2.29 12.41 -4.29
C ALA A 39 -2.04 11.62 -3.00
N VAL A 40 -1.54 10.37 -3.09
CA VAL A 40 -1.25 9.53 -1.92
C VAL A 40 -0.21 10.18 -1.01
N ALA A 41 0.90 10.69 -1.57
CA ALA A 41 1.94 11.37 -0.79
C ALA A 41 1.41 12.63 -0.09
N ALA A 42 0.57 13.42 -0.78
CA ALA A 42 -0.03 14.61 -0.19
C ALA A 42 -0.96 14.25 0.98
N GLU A 43 -1.76 13.19 0.84
CA GLU A 43 -2.65 12.74 1.92
C GLU A 43 -1.87 12.18 3.11
N VAL A 44 -0.80 11.43 2.85
CA VAL A 44 0.12 10.94 3.89
C VAL A 44 0.77 12.11 4.64
N ALA A 45 1.27 13.13 3.93
CA ALA A 45 1.85 14.31 4.55
C ALA A 45 0.82 15.07 5.40
N ARG A 46 -0.42 15.24 4.91
CA ARG A 46 -1.54 15.86 5.66
C ARG A 46 -1.88 15.10 6.95
N ARG A 47 -1.52 13.81 7.03
CA ARG A 47 -1.74 12.93 8.18
C ARG A 47 -0.49 12.71 9.03
N GLY A 48 0.55 13.53 8.89
CA GLY A 48 1.72 13.46 9.76
C GLY A 48 2.86 12.57 9.26
N GLY A 49 2.84 12.20 7.98
CA GLY A 49 3.94 11.47 7.34
C GLY A 49 3.73 9.96 7.26
N LEU A 50 4.65 9.30 6.55
CA LEU A 50 4.56 7.89 6.19
C LEU A 50 5.17 7.01 7.30
N GLY A 51 4.33 6.21 7.95
CA GLY A 51 4.73 5.23 8.97
C GLY A 51 5.01 3.85 8.39
N GLY A 52 4.43 3.53 7.24
CA GLY A 52 4.67 2.28 6.52
C GLY A 52 3.82 2.15 5.27
N ILE A 53 4.23 1.23 4.40
CA ILE A 53 3.46 0.80 3.23
C ILE A 53 3.11 -0.67 3.42
N LEU A 54 1.84 -1.02 3.26
CA LEU A 54 1.33 -2.38 3.39
C LEU A 54 0.84 -2.85 2.02
N LEU A 55 1.18 -4.08 1.64
CA LEU A 55 0.67 -4.71 0.44
C LEU A 55 -0.25 -5.86 0.83
N THR A 56 -1.45 -5.88 0.26
CA THR A 56 -2.38 -7.02 0.38
C THR A 56 -1.82 -8.23 -0.35
N HIS A 57 -1.24 -8.03 -1.53
CA HIS A 57 -0.52 -9.03 -2.33
C HIS A 57 0.38 -8.35 -3.37
N ASP A 58 1.23 -9.12 -4.05
CA ASP A 58 2.30 -8.58 -4.89
C ASP A 58 1.94 -8.21 -6.34
N HIS A 59 0.65 -8.23 -6.71
CA HIS A 59 0.25 -7.82 -8.04
C HIS A 59 0.63 -6.37 -8.33
N ALA A 60 0.96 -6.12 -9.59
CA ALA A 60 1.57 -4.87 -10.03
C ALA A 60 0.69 -3.64 -9.77
N ASP A 61 -0.62 -3.78 -9.95
CA ASP A 61 -1.57 -2.72 -9.71
C ASP A 61 -1.68 -2.32 -8.23
N HIS A 62 -1.22 -3.16 -7.30
CA HIS A 62 -1.11 -2.84 -5.87
C HIS A 62 0.28 -2.33 -5.48
N ALA A 63 1.35 -2.90 -6.05
CA ALA A 63 2.72 -2.70 -5.56
C ALA A 63 3.55 -1.66 -6.33
N GLN A 64 3.22 -1.32 -7.58
CA GLN A 64 4.12 -0.54 -8.45
C GLN A 64 4.51 0.84 -7.91
N ALA A 65 3.66 1.48 -7.12
CA ALA A 65 3.93 2.81 -6.57
C ALA A 65 4.79 2.82 -5.30
N VAL A 66 5.21 1.66 -4.77
CA VAL A 66 6.01 1.58 -3.53
C VAL A 66 7.27 2.45 -3.61
N GLY A 67 8.08 2.25 -4.66
CA GLY A 67 9.32 3.01 -4.86
C GLY A 67 9.08 4.52 -5.00
N PRO A 68 8.23 4.96 -5.96
CA PRO A 68 7.88 6.37 -6.12
C PRO A 68 7.30 7.03 -4.86
N LEU A 69 6.49 6.31 -4.08
CA LEU A 69 5.91 6.83 -2.84
C LEU A 69 6.98 7.02 -1.76
N ARG A 70 7.88 6.03 -1.57
CA ARG A 70 9.02 6.14 -0.63
C ARG A 70 9.94 7.30 -1.01
N ALA A 71 10.23 7.46 -2.30
CA ALA A 71 11.06 8.55 -2.80
C ALA A 71 10.48 9.94 -2.49
N ARG A 72 9.15 10.07 -2.42
CA ARG A 72 8.47 11.35 -2.17
C ARG A 72 8.07 11.59 -0.71
N SER A 73 7.85 10.54 0.07
CA SER A 73 7.27 10.64 1.43
C SER A 73 8.21 10.16 2.54
N GLY A 74 9.43 9.74 2.19
CA GLY A 74 10.40 9.16 3.11
C GLY A 74 10.44 7.63 3.04
N ALA A 75 11.59 7.05 3.39
CA ALA A 75 11.86 5.62 3.28
C ALA A 75 11.23 4.79 4.41
N ALA A 76 9.91 4.90 4.59
CA ALA A 76 9.16 4.08 5.54
C ALA A 76 9.24 2.57 5.19
N PRO A 77 9.08 1.67 6.16
CA PRO A 77 9.13 0.22 5.92
C PRO A 77 7.96 -0.25 5.07
N VAL A 78 8.24 -1.19 4.18
CA VAL A 78 7.25 -1.95 3.41
C VAL A 78 6.99 -3.27 4.10
N ALA A 79 5.72 -3.63 4.30
CA ALA A 79 5.31 -4.90 4.87
C ALA A 79 4.35 -5.67 3.93
N ALA A 80 4.62 -6.97 3.77
CA ALA A 80 3.82 -7.89 2.96
C ALA A 80 4.06 -9.34 3.39
N ALA A 81 3.26 -10.29 2.91
CA ALA A 81 3.46 -11.72 3.16
C ALA A 81 4.67 -12.31 2.42
N ARG A 82 5.04 -11.76 1.25
CA ARG A 82 6.21 -12.16 0.47
C ARG A 82 6.84 -11.00 -0.30
N GLY A 83 7.91 -11.31 -1.03
CA GLY A 83 8.69 -10.34 -1.79
C GLY A 83 9.91 -9.84 -1.01
N ASP A 84 10.68 -8.97 -1.67
CA ASP A 84 11.79 -8.25 -1.06
C ASP A 84 11.23 -7.02 -0.33
N VAL A 85 10.86 -7.22 0.93
CA VAL A 85 10.19 -6.22 1.78
C VAL A 85 10.94 -6.02 3.09
N ASP A 86 10.83 -4.82 3.68
CA ASP A 86 11.52 -4.48 4.92
C ASP A 86 10.98 -5.31 6.12
N ARG A 87 9.71 -5.72 6.09
CA ARG A 87 9.08 -6.56 7.11
C ARG A 87 8.17 -7.62 6.49
N ARG A 88 8.46 -8.90 6.72
CA ARG A 88 7.50 -9.97 6.39
C ARG A 88 6.44 -10.06 7.48
N ILE A 89 5.16 -10.12 7.09
CA ILE A 89 4.01 -10.18 7.99
C ILE A 89 3.11 -11.38 7.68
N ALA A 90 2.42 -11.90 8.69
CA ALA A 90 1.53 -13.05 8.58
C ALA A 90 0.24 -12.85 9.40
N ASP A 91 -0.67 -13.82 9.31
CA ASP A 91 -1.94 -13.82 10.05
C ASP A 91 -1.77 -13.50 11.53
N GLY A 92 -2.58 -12.57 12.03
CA GLY A 92 -2.56 -12.12 13.43
C GLY A 92 -1.48 -11.09 13.78
N ASP A 93 -0.53 -10.78 12.89
CA ASP A 93 0.45 -9.73 13.13
C ASP A 93 -0.23 -8.35 13.25
N ALA A 94 0.32 -7.51 14.13
CA ALA A 94 -0.07 -6.11 14.22
C ALA A 94 0.91 -5.21 13.44
N VAL A 95 0.35 -4.31 12.63
CA VAL A 95 1.11 -3.25 11.93
C VAL A 95 0.41 -1.91 12.09
N GLY A 96 0.99 -1.05 12.92
CA GLY A 96 0.33 0.20 13.31
C GLY A 96 -1.02 -0.09 14.00
N PRO A 97 -2.13 0.53 13.55
CA PRO A 97 -3.46 0.28 14.11
C PRO A 97 -4.18 -0.93 13.50
N LEU A 98 -3.51 -1.71 12.63
CA LEU A 98 -4.12 -2.78 11.84
C LEU A 98 -3.70 -4.16 12.34
N VAL A 99 -4.60 -5.13 12.18
CA VAL A 99 -4.34 -6.56 12.36
C VAL A 99 -4.40 -7.23 11.00
N VAL A 100 -3.40 -8.06 10.72
CA VAL A 100 -3.25 -8.79 9.45
C VAL A 100 -4.13 -10.04 9.46
N VAL A 101 -4.82 -10.33 8.37
CA VAL A 101 -5.67 -11.53 8.24
C VAL A 101 -5.34 -12.27 6.95
N ALA A 102 -4.74 -13.45 7.04
CA ALA A 102 -4.41 -14.21 5.84
C ALA A 102 -5.68 -14.67 5.12
N THR A 103 -5.81 -14.30 3.85
CA THR A 103 -6.97 -14.60 3.01
C THR A 103 -6.56 -15.22 1.67
N PRO A 104 -5.77 -16.32 1.68
CA PRO A 104 -5.25 -16.91 0.46
C PRO A 104 -6.38 -17.41 -0.45
N GLY A 105 -6.16 -17.36 -1.76
CA GLY A 105 -7.13 -17.78 -2.77
C GLY A 105 -6.87 -17.07 -4.09
N HIS A 106 -7.22 -15.78 -4.16
CA HIS A 106 -6.88 -14.91 -5.29
C HIS A 106 -5.37 -14.88 -5.56
N ALA A 107 -4.58 -14.76 -4.49
CA ALA A 107 -3.13 -14.93 -4.52
C ALA A 107 -2.68 -15.75 -3.29
N PRO A 108 -1.56 -16.50 -3.37
CA PRO A 108 -1.05 -17.30 -2.25
C PRO A 108 -0.55 -16.42 -1.09
N ASP A 109 -0.23 -15.16 -1.35
CA ASP A 109 0.27 -14.17 -0.39
C ASP A 109 -0.78 -13.15 0.04
N HIS A 110 -2.06 -13.40 -0.24
CA HIS A 110 -3.11 -12.43 0.07
C HIS A 110 -3.33 -12.31 1.59
N LEU A 111 -3.29 -11.07 2.07
CA LEU A 111 -3.51 -10.64 3.47
C LEU A 111 -4.73 -9.73 3.63
#